data_AF-A0AAP0JB44-F1
#
_entry.id   AF-A0AAP0JB44-F1
#
_cell.length_a   1.000
_cell.length_b   1.000
_cell.length_c   1.000
_cell.angle_alpha   90.00
_cell.angle_beta   90.00
_cell.angle_gamma   90.00
#
_symmetry.space_group_name_H-M   'P 1'
#
loop_
_entity.id
_entity.type
_entity.pdbx_description
1 polymer ?
#
loop_
_entity_poly.entity_id
_entity_poly.type
_entity_poly.pdbx_seq_one_letter_code
_entity_poly.pdbx_strand_id
1 'polypeptide(L)'
;MILRFTNLHHLQSKPYNFNPNPRNPNPLLSQFFSSISTSIDEHVERVFHIVNRSESSLKLKESLKETQIHLSNDLIDRVLKRIRFSHGNPIRALDFFNYTAKKKQFFHTPYSLDTMLYVLGRSRRFGEILEVLKEIRRKDRNLITPRTVQVVLARVAKCCSVRQTVEWFRKFRKLVPEFDVNCYNALFRTLCQEKSMSDARNVYHSLKHEFRPNLHTFNILLSGWKSSEEADGFFDEMVKMGVEPDVVSYNCLVDVYCKSREIEKALKVVDKMRDEGISPDVITYTSIIGGFGLAGQPDKARDMLKEMKEYGCYPDVAAYNAVIRNFCITKRLGDAYNLMDAMADKGLIPNATTYNLFFRCYYWSNDLQRSWDLYGRMMKDGCLPNTQSCMFLIRLFRRHEKAEMAMVLWNDMVEKGFGSYILVSDVLFDLLCDMGKLDEAEKCFLQMVEKGQKPSNVSFKRIKVLMELANRQDALKNLSDQMALFGSAIRRQETVEIDILSDPHLC
;
A
#
# COMPACT_ATOMS: atom_id res chain seq x y z
N MET A 1 -7.09 -8.15 -11.80
CA MET A 1 -6.91 -8.19 -10.33
C MET A 1 -5.43 -8.03 -9.99
N ILE A 2 -4.90 -6.83 -10.23
CA ILE A 2 -3.55 -6.44 -9.81
C ILE A 2 -3.72 -5.84 -8.42
N LEU A 3 -2.96 -6.35 -7.46
CA LEU A 3 -2.86 -5.89 -6.07
C LEU A 3 -2.82 -4.35 -6.00
N ARG A 4 -3.93 -3.74 -5.59
CA ARG A 4 -3.98 -2.40 -5.00
C ARG A 4 -4.83 -2.46 -3.74
N PHE A 5 -4.18 -2.76 -2.62
CA PHE A 5 -4.69 -2.42 -1.29
C PHE A 5 -3.64 -1.56 -0.59
N THR A 6 -3.61 -0.29 -0.99
CA THR A 6 -3.23 0.81 -0.09
C THR A 6 -4.52 1.29 0.57
N ASN A 7 -4.70 0.94 1.85
CA ASN A 7 -5.27 1.82 2.89
C ASN A 7 -5.61 0.99 4.13
N LEU A 8 -4.63 0.94 5.04
CA LEU A 8 -4.83 0.60 6.45
C LEU A 8 -4.62 1.89 7.25
N HIS A 9 -5.54 2.84 7.11
CA HIS A 9 -5.72 3.97 8.03
C HIS A 9 -7.14 4.52 7.86
N HIS A 10 -8.04 4.09 8.75
CA HIS A 10 -9.15 4.84 9.36
C HIS A 10 -10.29 3.89 9.76
N LEU A 11 -10.18 3.34 10.97
CA LEU A 11 -11.35 3.09 11.80
C LEU A 11 -11.90 4.46 12.20
N GLN A 12 -12.95 4.92 11.54
CA GLN A 12 -13.85 5.95 12.07
C GLN A 12 -15.19 5.28 12.40
N SER A 13 -15.51 5.26 13.68
CA SER A 13 -16.83 4.96 14.22
C SER A 13 -17.86 5.99 13.73
N LYS A 14 -19.07 5.51 13.41
CA LYS A 14 -20.24 6.32 13.02
C LYS A 14 -20.53 7.45 14.04
N PRO A 15 -21.00 8.64 13.60
CA PRO A 15 -21.33 9.73 14.50
C PRO A 15 -22.70 9.50 15.15
N TYR A 16 -22.75 9.67 16.48
CA TYR A 16 -24.00 9.90 17.20
C TYR A 16 -24.41 11.37 17.00
N ASN A 17 -25.63 11.58 16.48
CA ASN A 17 -26.28 12.89 16.43
C ASN A 17 -26.62 13.35 17.85
N PHE A 18 -25.77 14.18 18.43
CA PHE A 18 -26.17 15.18 19.44
C PHE A 18 -26.00 16.54 18.79
N ASN A 19 -27.08 17.32 18.75
CA ASN A 19 -27.12 18.68 18.23
C ASN A 19 -27.01 19.64 19.43
N PRO A 20 -25.87 20.32 19.67
CA PRO A 20 -25.83 21.43 20.60
C PRO A 20 -25.83 22.77 19.84
N ASN A 21 -26.81 23.61 20.15
CA ASN A 21 -26.87 25.01 19.74
C ASN A 21 -25.50 25.73 19.86
N PRO A 22 -25.10 26.56 18.88
CA PRO A 22 -23.87 27.35 18.97
C PRO A 22 -24.14 28.62 19.77
N ARG A 23 -23.85 28.60 21.07
CA ARG A 23 -23.65 29.83 21.85
C ARG A 23 -22.29 29.75 22.54
N ASN A 24 -21.36 30.56 22.03
CA ASN A 24 -20.06 30.95 22.60
C ASN A 24 -19.23 29.88 23.33
N PRO A 25 -18.24 29.24 22.68
CA PRO A 25 -17.10 28.70 23.43
C PRO A 25 -16.28 29.89 23.95
N ASN A 26 -16.14 30.00 25.27
CA ASN A 26 -15.29 30.99 25.93
C ASN A 26 -13.88 30.97 25.29
N PRO A 27 -13.37 32.09 24.72
CA PRO A 27 -12.06 32.16 24.05
C PRO A 27 -10.89 31.71 24.94
N LEU A 28 -11.03 31.92 26.25
CA LEU A 28 -10.08 31.53 27.27
C LEU A 28 -9.94 30.00 27.41
N LEU A 29 -11.03 29.24 27.24
CA LEU A 29 -10.98 27.77 27.29
C LEU A 29 -10.29 27.20 26.05
N SER A 30 -10.56 27.74 24.86
CA SER A 30 -9.87 27.33 23.62
C SER A 30 -8.38 27.65 23.62
N GLN A 31 -7.98 28.80 24.19
CA GLN A 31 -6.56 29.16 24.37
C GLN A 31 -5.87 28.33 25.48
N PHE A 32 -6.60 27.92 26.52
CA PHE A 32 -6.08 26.99 27.52
C PHE A 32 -5.87 25.59 26.94
N PHE A 33 -6.80 25.05 26.16
CA PHE A 33 -6.63 23.74 25.53
C PHE A 33 -5.55 23.73 24.44
N SER A 34 -5.38 24.82 23.69
CA SER A 34 -4.29 24.94 22.71
C SER A 34 -2.91 25.05 23.36
N SER A 35 -2.78 25.79 24.47
CA SER A 35 -1.51 25.93 25.20
C SER A 35 -1.10 24.66 25.96
N ILE A 36 -2.06 23.89 26.48
CA ILE A 36 -1.81 22.55 27.06
C ILE A 36 -1.38 21.55 25.98
N SER A 37 -2.00 21.59 24.79
CA SER A 37 -1.64 20.74 23.65
C SER A 37 -0.21 20.97 23.18
N THR A 38 0.23 22.23 23.05
CA THR A 38 1.60 22.57 22.63
C THR A 38 2.65 22.15 23.67
N SER A 39 2.35 22.30 24.97
CA SER A 39 3.26 21.86 26.05
C SER A 39 3.44 20.33 26.07
N ILE A 40 2.37 19.56 25.83
CA ILE A 40 2.45 18.10 25.77
C ILE A 40 3.29 17.64 24.58
N ASP A 41 3.11 18.24 23.40
CA ASP A 41 3.87 17.85 22.21
C ASP A 41 5.37 18.21 22.32
N GLU A 42 5.72 19.31 23.00
CA GLU A 42 7.11 19.61 23.36
C GLU A 42 7.69 18.57 24.33
N HIS A 43 6.92 18.14 25.33
CA HIS A 43 7.34 17.06 26.23
C HIS A 43 7.50 15.72 25.48
N VAL A 44 6.65 15.42 24.49
CA VAL A 44 6.80 14.25 23.61
C VAL A 44 8.10 14.32 22.83
N GLU A 45 8.41 15.48 22.23
CA GLU A 45 9.63 15.68 21.45
C GLU A 45 10.90 15.49 22.30
N ARG A 46 10.93 16.09 23.49
CA ARG A 46 12.06 15.99 24.41
C ARG A 46 12.29 14.54 24.85
N VAL A 47 11.24 13.84 25.27
CA VAL A 47 11.34 12.43 25.66
C VAL A 47 11.73 11.54 24.47
N PHE A 48 11.16 11.78 23.29
CA PHE A 48 11.53 11.06 22.07
C PHE A 48 13.00 11.23 21.69
N HIS A 49 13.55 12.45 21.79
CA HIS A 49 14.97 12.71 21.55
C HIS A 49 15.85 12.03 22.59
N ILE A 50 15.48 12.05 23.87
CA ILE A 50 16.21 11.35 24.93
C ILE A 50 16.26 9.85 24.62
N VAL A 51 15.15 9.23 24.23
CA VAL A 51 15.11 7.79 23.90
C VAL A 51 16.00 7.45 22.70
N ASN A 52 16.03 8.28 21.65
CA ASN A 52 16.82 7.99 20.46
C ASN A 52 18.31 8.34 20.58
N ARG A 53 18.68 9.34 21.40
CA ARG A 53 20.08 9.79 21.56
C ARG A 53 20.81 9.12 22.72
N SER A 54 20.09 8.42 23.60
CA SER A 54 20.73 7.74 24.74
C SER A 54 21.61 6.58 24.27
N GLU A 55 22.87 6.58 24.70
CA GLU A 55 23.84 5.52 24.38
C GLU A 55 23.64 4.26 25.26
N SER A 56 23.15 4.42 26.50
CA SER A 56 23.05 3.32 27.48
C SER A 56 21.74 3.34 28.29
N SER A 57 21.40 2.19 28.91
CA SER A 57 20.15 2.01 29.67
C SER A 57 20.17 2.81 30.97
N LEU A 58 21.37 3.07 31.50
CA LEU A 58 21.61 3.88 32.69
C LEU A 58 21.45 5.37 32.38
N LYS A 59 22.14 5.87 31.33
CA LYS A 59 22.02 7.27 30.88
C LYS A 59 20.58 7.63 30.53
N LEU A 60 19.85 6.74 29.87
CA LEU A 60 18.42 6.93 29.58
C LEU A 60 17.60 7.19 30.86
N LYS A 61 17.82 6.38 31.89
CA LYS A 61 17.07 6.50 33.16
C LYS A 61 17.45 7.76 33.93
N GLU A 62 18.72 8.16 33.87
CA GLU A 62 19.21 9.40 34.49
C GLU A 62 18.61 10.63 33.80
N SER A 63 18.69 10.73 32.48
CA SER A 63 18.10 11.84 31.71
C SER A 63 16.56 11.93 31.84
N LEU A 64 15.88 10.79 31.98
CA LEU A 64 14.43 10.76 32.26
C LEU A 64 14.07 11.16 33.71
N LYS A 65 15.00 11.08 34.66
CA LYS A 65 14.80 11.57 36.03
C LYS A 65 15.11 13.06 36.13
N GLU A 66 16.17 13.51 35.46
CA GLU A 66 16.60 14.92 35.43
C GLU A 66 15.56 15.84 34.81
N THR A 67 14.79 15.35 33.83
CA THR A 67 13.78 16.15 33.13
C THR A 67 12.55 16.51 33.98
N GLN A 68 12.32 15.86 35.12
CA GLN A 68 11.14 16.03 36.01
C GLN A 68 9.77 15.99 35.30
N ILE A 69 9.68 15.51 34.05
CA ILE A 69 8.42 15.42 33.30
C ILE A 69 7.56 14.31 33.90
N HIS A 70 6.29 14.61 34.18
CA HIS A 70 5.31 13.60 34.57
C HIS A 70 4.95 12.72 33.37
N LEU A 71 5.37 11.45 33.40
CA LEU A 71 5.11 10.49 32.34
C LEU A 71 3.69 9.93 32.46
N SER A 72 2.71 10.65 31.91
CA SER A 72 1.33 10.19 31.82
C SER A 72 1.15 9.10 30.73
N ASN A 73 0.06 8.32 30.80
CA ASN A 73 -0.25 7.30 29.80
C ASN A 73 -0.37 7.88 28.38
N ASP A 74 -1.03 9.04 28.22
CA ASP A 74 -1.18 9.72 26.91
C ASP A 74 0.18 10.15 26.35
N LEU A 75 1.06 10.71 27.19
CA LEU A 75 2.40 11.11 26.78
C LEU A 75 3.21 9.90 26.29
N ILE A 76 3.19 8.79 27.03
CA ILE A 76 3.93 7.56 26.68
C ILE A 76 3.39 6.96 25.38
N ASP A 77 2.08 6.86 25.21
CA ASP A 77 1.48 6.33 23.97
C ASP A 77 1.82 7.21 22.76
N ARG A 78 1.86 8.54 22.91
CA ARG A 78 2.32 9.46 21.86
C ARG A 78 3.81 9.30 21.55
N VAL A 79 4.66 9.18 22.56
CA VAL A 79 6.10 8.92 22.39
C VAL A 79 6.32 7.60 21.68
N LEU A 80 5.69 6.51 22.12
CA LEU A 80 5.78 5.19 21.49
C LEU A 80 5.24 5.21 20.05
N LYS A 81 4.12 5.91 19.80
CA LYS A 81 3.58 6.10 18.45
C LYS A 81 4.59 6.81 17.55
N ARG A 82 5.32 7.80 18.05
CA ARG A 82 6.38 8.48 17.30
C ARG A 82 7.58 7.55 17.05
N ILE A 83 8.00 6.77 18.05
CA ILE A 83 9.05 5.75 17.93
C ILE A 83 8.68 4.68 16.90
N ARG A 84 7.40 4.31 16.81
CA ARG A 84 6.91 3.33 15.83
C ARG A 84 7.29 3.68 14.40
N PHE A 85 7.28 4.96 14.06
CA PHE A 85 7.60 5.48 12.73
C PHE A 85 9.03 5.99 12.61
N SER A 86 9.76 6.15 13.72
CA SER A 86 11.19 6.49 13.69
C SER A 86 12.04 5.25 13.41
N HIS A 87 13.22 5.41 12.81
CA HIS A 87 14.18 4.31 12.59
C HIS A 87 15.19 4.16 13.75
N GLY A 88 14.84 4.63 14.96
CA GLY A 88 15.72 4.61 16.12
C GLY A 88 16.01 3.21 16.70
N ASN A 89 16.90 3.16 17.68
CA ASN A 89 17.37 1.89 18.27
C ASN A 89 16.22 1.16 19.04
N PRO A 90 15.84 -0.06 18.62
CA PRO A 90 14.71 -0.79 19.20
C PRO A 90 14.95 -1.21 20.66
N ILE A 91 16.21 -1.40 21.07
CA ILE A 91 16.55 -1.80 22.44
C ILE A 91 16.37 -0.62 23.40
N ARG A 92 16.68 0.60 22.95
CA ARG A 92 16.44 1.83 23.75
C ARG A 92 14.96 2.07 23.96
N ALA A 93 14.14 1.82 22.92
CA ALA A 93 12.69 1.86 23.03
C ALA A 93 12.17 0.82 24.04
N LEU A 94 12.74 -0.39 24.06
CA LEU A 94 12.41 -1.43 25.04
C LEU A 94 12.85 -1.05 26.46
N ASP A 95 14.03 -0.45 26.63
CA ASP A 95 14.48 0.08 27.92
C ASP A 95 13.51 1.14 28.46
N PHE A 96 13.03 2.04 27.59
CA PHE A 96 12.01 3.03 27.93
C PHE A 96 10.69 2.35 28.32
N PHE A 97 10.22 1.40 27.53
CA PHE A 97 9.00 0.64 27.82
C PHE A 97 9.09 -0.04 29.21
N ASN A 98 10.18 -0.76 29.48
CA ASN A 98 10.40 -1.43 30.76
C ASN A 98 10.57 -0.45 31.94
N TYR A 99 11.11 0.75 31.69
CA TYR A 99 11.20 1.80 32.69
C TYR A 99 9.81 2.33 33.08
N THR A 100 8.93 2.56 32.10
CA THR A 100 7.56 3.01 32.36
C THR A 100 6.76 1.99 33.17
N ALA A 101 6.96 0.68 32.91
CA ALA A 101 6.32 -0.42 33.62
C ALA A 101 6.55 -0.45 35.15
N LYS A 102 7.61 0.22 35.66
CA LYS A 102 7.99 0.20 37.08
C LYS A 102 7.39 1.36 37.89
N LYS A 103 6.72 2.32 37.26
CA LYS A 103 6.16 3.50 37.93
C LYS A 103 4.78 3.17 38.52
N LYS A 104 4.57 3.46 39.82
CA LYS A 104 3.33 3.14 40.57
C LYS A 104 2.02 3.73 39.97
N GLN A 105 2.09 4.74 39.11
CA GLN A 105 0.92 5.39 38.48
C GLN A 105 0.66 4.92 37.04
N PHE A 106 1.45 3.97 36.51
CA PHE A 106 1.43 3.60 35.10
C PHE A 106 1.05 2.14 34.89
N PHE A 107 0.29 1.88 33.83
CA PHE A 107 -0.03 0.55 33.32
C PHE A 107 0.07 0.55 31.79
N HIS A 108 0.64 -0.50 31.22
CA HIS A 108 0.69 -0.65 29.77
C HIS A 108 -0.71 -0.87 29.21
N THR A 109 -1.08 -0.11 28.19
CA THR A 109 -2.27 -0.37 27.38
C THR A 109 -1.97 -1.43 26.31
N PRO A 110 -2.98 -2.14 25.76
CA PRO A 110 -2.77 -3.01 24.59
C PRO A 110 -2.11 -2.29 23.41
N TYR A 111 -2.40 -0.99 23.23
CA TYR A 111 -1.78 -0.16 22.21
C TYR A 111 -0.28 0.06 22.44
N SER A 112 0.12 0.36 23.67
CA SER A 112 1.53 0.52 24.05
C SER A 112 2.32 -0.77 23.81
N LEU A 113 1.72 -1.93 24.15
CA LEU A 113 2.30 -3.25 23.92
C LEU A 113 2.45 -3.54 22.43
N ASP A 114 1.35 -3.43 21.67
CA ASP A 114 1.35 -3.67 20.22
C ASP A 114 2.40 -2.80 19.51
N THR A 115 2.55 -1.54 19.95
CA THR A 115 3.53 -0.62 19.39
C THR A 115 4.97 -1.05 19.70
N MET A 116 5.26 -1.48 20.93
CA MET A 116 6.59 -1.97 21.29
C MET A 116 6.93 -3.26 20.52
N LEU A 117 5.99 -4.20 20.45
CA LEU A 117 6.19 -5.45 19.71
C LEU A 117 6.35 -5.21 18.20
N TYR A 118 5.66 -4.22 17.64
CA TYR A 118 5.86 -3.78 16.27
C TYR A 118 7.28 -3.29 16.01
N VAL A 119 7.83 -2.45 16.90
CA VAL A 119 9.18 -1.89 16.79
C VAL A 119 10.23 -3.01 16.85
N LEU A 120 10.10 -3.93 17.81
CA LEU A 120 10.98 -5.09 17.92
C LEU A 120 10.88 -6.01 16.69
N GLY A 121 9.67 -6.22 16.18
CA GLY A 121 9.41 -7.04 15.00
C GLY A 121 10.04 -6.46 13.74
N ARG A 122 9.97 -5.14 13.55
CA ARG A 122 10.65 -4.44 12.45
C ARG A 122 12.17 -4.63 12.49
N SER A 123 12.76 -4.64 13.69
CA SER A 123 14.20 -4.82 13.87
C SER A 123 14.63 -6.29 14.05
N ARG A 124 13.73 -7.26 13.79
CA ARG A 124 14.00 -8.70 13.87
C ARG A 124 14.49 -9.17 15.26
N ARG A 125 14.14 -8.45 16.33
CA ARG A 125 14.47 -8.78 17.73
C ARG A 125 13.46 -9.77 18.30
N PHE A 126 13.42 -10.96 17.72
CA PHE A 126 12.45 -12.03 18.00
C PHE A 126 12.55 -12.60 19.42
N GLY A 127 13.75 -12.67 20.01
CA GLY A 127 13.93 -13.10 21.40
C GLY A 127 13.25 -12.16 22.39
N GLU A 128 13.49 -10.87 22.25
CA GLU A 128 12.91 -9.82 23.11
C GLU A 128 11.37 -9.80 23.05
N ILE A 129 10.78 -10.03 21.87
CA ILE A 129 9.32 -10.13 21.71
C ILE A 129 8.75 -11.23 22.62
N LEU A 130 9.39 -12.40 22.67
CA LEU A 130 8.92 -13.51 23.51
C LEU A 130 9.07 -13.19 24.99
N GLU A 131 10.16 -12.54 25.40
CA GLU A 131 10.37 -12.16 26.79
C GLU A 131 9.34 -11.11 27.25
N VAL A 132 9.08 -10.08 26.45
CA VAL A 132 8.03 -9.08 26.74
C VAL A 132 6.66 -9.75 26.86
N LEU A 133 6.30 -10.64 25.93
CA LEU A 133 5.02 -11.34 25.98
C LEU A 133 4.90 -12.25 27.22
N LYS A 134 5.98 -12.93 27.63
CA LYS A 134 6.00 -13.75 28.86
C LYS A 134 5.85 -12.88 30.11
N GLU A 135 6.54 -11.74 30.16
CA GLU A 135 6.48 -10.82 31.30
C GLU A 135 5.08 -10.22 31.45
N ILE A 136 4.50 -9.73 30.36
CA ILE A 136 3.14 -9.17 30.35
C ILE A 136 2.13 -10.24 30.74
N ARG A 137 2.24 -11.47 30.22
CA ARG A 137 1.36 -12.57 30.60
C ARG A 137 1.38 -12.88 32.10
N ARG A 138 2.53 -12.68 32.78
CA ARG A 138 2.61 -12.85 34.25
C ARG A 138 1.95 -11.71 35.03
N LYS A 139 1.92 -10.49 34.47
CA LYS A 139 1.40 -9.28 35.11
C LYS A 139 -0.10 -9.07 34.85
N ASP A 140 -0.49 -9.08 33.58
CA ASP A 140 -1.87 -8.90 33.15
C ASP A 140 -2.12 -9.65 31.83
N ARG A 141 -2.91 -10.72 31.92
CA ARG A 141 -3.22 -11.61 30.79
C ARG A 141 -4.11 -10.93 29.74
N ASN A 142 -4.90 -9.93 30.13
CA ASN A 142 -5.90 -9.29 29.26
C ASN A 142 -5.28 -8.28 28.28
N LEU A 143 -4.02 -7.88 28.49
CA LEU A 143 -3.30 -7.00 27.58
C LEU A 143 -2.93 -7.67 26.25
N ILE A 144 -2.84 -9.00 26.22
CA ILE A 144 -2.53 -9.75 25.01
C ILE A 144 -3.84 -10.04 24.28
N THR A 145 -4.07 -9.29 23.20
CA THR A 145 -5.31 -9.37 22.41
C THR A 145 -5.08 -10.09 21.08
N PRO A 146 -6.13 -10.52 20.36
CA PRO A 146 -6.01 -11.01 18.99
C PRO A 146 -5.34 -9.98 18.04
N ARG A 147 -5.45 -8.69 18.35
CA ARG A 147 -4.74 -7.62 17.62
C ARG A 147 -3.22 -7.70 17.81
N THR A 148 -2.76 -8.06 19.00
CA THR A 148 -1.35 -8.30 19.30
C THR A 148 -0.79 -9.43 18.43
N VAL A 149 -1.55 -10.50 18.28
CA VAL A 149 -1.22 -11.62 17.37
C VAL A 149 -1.08 -11.13 15.93
N GLN A 150 -2.04 -10.33 15.43
CA GLN A 150 -1.99 -9.75 14.08
C GLN A 150 -0.73 -8.90 13.86
N VAL A 151 -0.40 -8.02 14.81
CA VAL A 151 0.73 -7.10 14.70
C VAL A 151 2.06 -7.86 14.62
N VAL A 152 2.26 -8.85 15.48
CA VAL A 152 3.51 -9.63 15.48
C VAL A 152 3.58 -10.57 14.27
N LEU A 153 2.49 -11.29 13.96
CA LEU A 153 2.48 -12.20 12.82
C LEU A 153 2.73 -11.47 11.50
N ALA A 154 2.18 -10.28 11.30
CA ALA A 154 2.45 -9.48 10.08
C ALA A 154 3.95 -9.17 9.93
N ARG A 155 4.66 -8.88 11.04
CA ARG A 155 6.10 -8.59 11.01
C ARG A 155 6.94 -9.84 10.82
N VAL A 156 6.59 -10.92 11.52
CA VAL A 156 7.24 -12.23 11.38
C VAL A 156 7.07 -12.73 9.94
N ALA A 157 5.85 -12.71 9.40
CA ALA A 157 5.57 -13.13 8.03
C ALA A 157 6.37 -12.31 7.01
N LYS A 158 6.57 -11.00 7.23
CA LYS A 158 7.41 -10.19 6.36
C LYS A 158 8.89 -10.58 6.37
N CYS A 159 9.44 -10.99 7.52
CA CYS A 159 10.88 -11.21 7.69
C CYS A 159 11.33 -12.68 7.67
N CYS A 160 10.44 -13.60 8.01
CA CYS A 160 10.75 -15.02 8.27
C CYS A 160 10.16 -15.93 7.19
N SER A 161 10.54 -17.22 7.22
CA SER A 161 9.91 -18.23 6.36
C SER A 161 8.47 -18.58 6.83
N VAL A 162 7.70 -19.23 5.97
CA VAL A 162 6.35 -19.72 6.30
C VAL A 162 6.40 -20.64 7.53
N ARG A 163 7.35 -21.59 7.55
CA ARG A 163 7.55 -22.53 8.67
C ARG A 163 7.79 -21.81 10.00
N GLN A 164 8.66 -20.81 10.00
CA GLN A 164 8.93 -20.00 11.20
C GLN A 164 7.70 -19.19 11.63
N THR A 165 6.93 -18.66 10.67
CA THR A 165 5.68 -17.92 10.94
C THR A 165 4.65 -18.82 11.62
N VAL A 166 4.50 -20.07 11.17
CA VAL A 166 3.62 -21.06 11.82
C VAL A 166 4.15 -21.48 13.19
N GLU A 167 5.46 -21.61 13.38
CA GLU A 167 6.04 -21.87 14.70
C GLU A 167 5.74 -20.73 15.68
N TRP A 168 5.86 -19.49 15.22
CA TRP A 168 5.46 -18.29 15.96
C TRP A 168 3.97 -18.30 16.31
N PHE A 169 3.10 -18.63 15.36
CA PHE A 169 1.68 -18.79 15.60
C PHE A 169 1.38 -19.83 16.69
N ARG A 170 2.04 -21.00 16.65
CA ARG A 170 1.91 -22.03 17.69
C ARG A 170 2.43 -21.56 19.05
N LYS A 171 3.47 -20.73 19.10
CA LYS A 171 3.93 -20.09 20.35
C LYS A 171 2.87 -19.12 20.89
N PHE A 172 2.25 -18.30 20.04
CA PHE A 172 1.15 -17.42 20.44
C PHE A 172 -0.06 -18.17 20.99
N ARG A 173 -0.41 -19.32 20.41
CA ARG A 173 -1.48 -20.19 20.94
C ARG A 173 -1.27 -20.58 22.41
N LYS A 174 -0.02 -20.69 22.88
CA LYS A 174 0.31 -20.96 24.29
C LYS A 174 0.31 -19.71 25.18
N LEU A 175 0.38 -18.53 24.59
CA LEU A 175 0.53 -17.26 25.31
C LEU A 175 -0.79 -16.51 25.46
N VAL A 176 -1.68 -16.60 24.47
CA VAL A 176 -2.94 -15.83 24.41
C VAL A 176 -4.03 -16.57 25.19
N PRO A 177 -4.80 -15.87 26.07
CA PRO A 177 -5.93 -16.45 26.81
C PRO A 177 -7.04 -17.01 25.94
N GLU A 178 -7.49 -16.23 24.96
CA GLU A 178 -8.60 -16.55 24.07
C GLU A 178 -8.04 -16.70 22.66
N PHE A 179 -7.81 -17.94 22.24
CA PHE A 179 -7.34 -18.24 20.89
C PHE A 179 -8.52 -18.64 20.02
N ASP A 180 -9.02 -17.69 19.25
CA ASP A 180 -10.23 -17.84 18.45
C ASP A 180 -9.93 -18.03 16.96
N VAL A 181 -10.99 -18.24 16.18
CA VAL A 181 -10.91 -18.36 14.71
C VAL A 181 -10.34 -17.08 14.07
N ASN A 182 -10.49 -15.91 14.71
CA ASN A 182 -9.93 -14.66 14.20
C ASN A 182 -8.41 -14.65 14.20
N CYS A 183 -7.77 -15.36 15.13
CA CYS A 183 -6.32 -15.55 15.15
C CYS A 183 -5.84 -16.39 13.96
N TYR A 184 -6.56 -17.47 13.62
CA TYR A 184 -6.30 -18.26 12.39
C TYR A 184 -6.53 -17.41 11.13
N ASN A 185 -7.61 -16.64 11.09
CA ASN A 185 -7.92 -15.74 9.98
C ASN A 185 -6.88 -14.61 9.83
N ALA A 186 -6.26 -14.17 10.94
CA ALA A 186 -5.13 -13.26 10.90
C ALA A 186 -3.90 -13.91 10.27
N LEU A 187 -3.55 -15.12 10.69
CA LEU A 187 -2.45 -15.88 10.12
C LEU A 187 -2.62 -16.04 8.60
N PHE A 188 -3.78 -16.52 8.15
CA PHE A 188 -4.03 -16.72 6.72
C PHE A 188 -3.92 -15.40 5.95
N ARG A 189 -4.57 -14.32 6.42
CA ARG A 189 -4.42 -13.00 5.77
C ARG A 189 -2.97 -12.54 5.69
N THR A 190 -2.20 -12.70 6.76
CA THR A 190 -0.77 -12.28 6.77
C THR A 190 0.06 -13.11 5.79
N LEU A 191 -0.20 -14.42 5.67
CA LEU A 191 0.45 -15.27 4.68
C LEU A 191 0.05 -14.88 3.25
N CYS A 192 -1.23 -14.59 3.01
CA CYS A 192 -1.71 -14.10 1.72
C CYS A 192 -1.04 -12.78 1.31
N GLN A 193 -0.80 -11.87 2.27
CA GLN A 193 -0.24 -10.54 2.02
C GLN A 193 1.29 -10.54 1.84
N GLU A 194 2.01 -11.24 2.70
CA GLU A 194 3.48 -11.16 2.76
C GLU A 194 4.19 -12.33 2.06
N LYS A 195 3.47 -13.43 1.79
CA LYS A 195 3.99 -14.65 1.16
C LYS A 195 3.23 -14.96 -0.13
N SER A 196 2.41 -16.01 -0.10
CA SER A 196 1.66 -16.52 -1.26
C SER A 196 0.33 -17.08 -0.79
N MET A 197 -0.69 -16.99 -1.65
CA MET A 197 -1.97 -17.69 -1.44
C MET A 197 -1.78 -19.20 -1.27
N SER A 198 -0.87 -19.80 -2.03
CA SER A 198 -0.58 -21.24 -1.94
C SER A 198 -0.02 -21.63 -0.57
N ASP A 199 0.86 -20.79 0.00
CA ASP A 199 1.41 -21.02 1.34
C ASP A 199 0.32 -20.95 2.41
N ALA A 200 -0.59 -19.97 2.30
CA ALA A 200 -1.72 -19.84 3.22
C ALA A 200 -2.63 -21.08 3.19
N ARG A 201 -2.90 -21.64 2.01
CA ARG A 201 -3.71 -22.86 1.82
C ARG A 201 -3.02 -24.11 2.35
N ASN A 202 -1.71 -24.26 2.11
CA ASN A 202 -0.93 -25.37 2.69
C ASN A 202 -0.97 -25.33 4.23
N VAL A 203 -0.82 -24.14 4.80
CA VAL A 203 -0.94 -23.96 6.26
C VAL A 203 -2.36 -24.25 6.74
N TYR A 204 -3.39 -23.82 6.01
CA TYR A 204 -4.78 -24.17 6.32
C TYR A 204 -4.97 -25.69 6.38
N HIS A 205 -4.56 -26.44 5.35
CA HIS A 205 -4.70 -27.90 5.35
C HIS A 205 -3.96 -28.57 6.52
N SER A 206 -2.84 -28.00 6.98
CA SER A 206 -2.14 -28.50 8.17
C SER A 206 -2.83 -28.17 9.50
N LEU A 207 -3.66 -27.11 9.55
CA LEU A 207 -4.29 -26.60 10.77
C LEU A 207 -5.81 -26.80 10.82
N LYS A 208 -6.45 -27.26 9.74
CA LYS A 208 -7.93 -27.31 9.63
C LYS A 208 -8.62 -28.20 10.65
N HIS A 209 -7.89 -29.13 11.26
CA HIS A 209 -8.40 -29.97 12.34
C HIS A 209 -8.24 -29.33 13.74
N GLU A 210 -7.51 -28.21 13.85
CA GLU A 210 -7.28 -27.51 15.13
C GLU A 210 -8.34 -26.46 15.47
N PHE A 211 -9.17 -26.05 14.50
CA PHE A 211 -10.22 -25.04 14.67
C PHE A 211 -11.39 -25.32 13.71
N ARG A 212 -12.55 -24.73 13.98
CA ARG A 212 -13.70 -24.75 13.05
C ARG A 212 -13.61 -23.53 12.13
N PRO A 213 -13.32 -23.69 10.82
CA PRO A 213 -13.34 -22.59 9.86
C PRO A 213 -14.73 -21.96 9.78
N ASN A 214 -14.76 -20.64 9.58
CA ASN A 214 -16.00 -19.89 9.33
C ASN A 214 -16.00 -19.33 7.91
N LEU A 215 -17.12 -18.71 7.51
CA LEU A 215 -17.27 -18.03 6.21
C LEU A 215 -16.08 -17.12 5.89
N HIS A 216 -15.64 -16.38 6.91
CA HIS A 216 -14.53 -15.46 6.76
C HIS A 216 -13.17 -16.17 6.51
N THR A 217 -12.94 -17.34 7.09
CA THR A 217 -11.78 -18.20 6.77
C THR A 217 -11.78 -18.61 5.30
N PHE A 218 -12.92 -19.10 4.82
CA PHE A 218 -13.07 -19.55 3.44
C PHE A 218 -12.91 -18.38 2.46
N ASN A 219 -13.54 -17.22 2.71
CA ASN A 219 -13.41 -16.04 1.86
C ASN A 219 -11.96 -15.53 1.74
N ILE A 220 -11.14 -15.63 2.80
CA ILE A 220 -9.71 -15.31 2.70
C ILE A 220 -9.01 -16.26 1.71
N LEU A 221 -9.25 -17.56 1.85
CA LEU A 221 -8.49 -18.61 1.16
C LEU A 221 -9.01 -18.93 -0.26
N LEU A 222 -10.30 -18.68 -0.50
CA LEU A 222 -10.94 -18.80 -1.81
C LEU A 222 -10.33 -17.79 -2.80
N SER A 223 -9.99 -16.58 -2.37
CA SER A 223 -9.47 -15.56 -3.31
C SER A 223 -8.25 -16.03 -4.13
N GLY A 224 -8.22 -15.72 -5.43
CA GLY A 224 -7.01 -15.86 -6.26
C GLY A 224 -6.59 -17.30 -6.62
N TRP A 225 -7.51 -18.27 -6.69
CA TRP A 225 -7.20 -19.56 -7.35
C TRP A 225 -6.84 -19.38 -8.83
N LYS A 226 -5.98 -20.29 -9.32
CA LYS A 226 -5.62 -20.38 -10.74
C LYS A 226 -6.28 -21.57 -11.43
N SER A 227 -6.45 -22.68 -10.72
CA SER A 227 -7.19 -23.87 -11.18
C SER A 227 -8.64 -23.76 -10.69
N SER A 228 -9.58 -24.05 -11.60
CA SER A 228 -10.99 -24.17 -11.28
C SER A 228 -11.26 -25.44 -10.47
N GLU A 229 -10.57 -26.54 -10.73
CA GLU A 229 -10.76 -27.79 -10.00
C GLU A 229 -10.41 -27.66 -8.51
N GLU A 230 -9.30 -26.99 -8.20
CA GLU A 230 -8.92 -26.76 -6.81
C GLU A 230 -9.87 -25.79 -6.08
N ALA A 231 -10.37 -24.78 -6.80
CA ALA A 231 -11.35 -23.84 -6.27
C ALA A 231 -12.68 -24.55 -5.94
N ASP A 232 -13.15 -25.42 -6.85
CA ASP A 232 -14.35 -26.25 -6.67
C ASP A 232 -14.19 -27.19 -5.47
N GLY A 233 -13.06 -27.90 -5.38
CA GLY A 233 -12.79 -28.79 -4.26
C GLY A 233 -12.80 -28.07 -2.90
N PHE A 234 -12.29 -26.84 -2.86
CA PHE A 234 -12.28 -26.02 -1.65
C PHE A 234 -13.67 -25.43 -1.31
N PHE A 235 -14.45 -25.05 -2.33
CA PHE A 235 -15.84 -24.61 -2.16
C PHE A 235 -16.74 -25.76 -1.70
N ASP A 236 -16.55 -26.96 -2.24
CA ASP A 236 -17.24 -28.16 -1.77
C ASP A 236 -16.88 -28.52 -0.32
N GLU A 237 -15.62 -28.31 0.10
CA GLU A 237 -15.21 -28.46 1.50
C GLU A 237 -16.01 -27.49 2.40
N MET A 238 -16.15 -26.23 1.98
CA MET A 238 -16.94 -25.23 2.71
C MET A 238 -18.40 -25.67 2.92
N VAL A 239 -19.06 -26.12 1.84
CA VAL A 239 -20.46 -26.58 1.88
C VAL A 239 -20.60 -27.84 2.73
N LYS A 240 -19.70 -28.82 2.58
CA LYS A 240 -19.70 -30.07 3.39
C LYS A 240 -19.49 -29.80 4.89
N MET A 241 -18.81 -28.72 5.24
CA MET A 241 -18.63 -28.28 6.63
C MET A 241 -19.83 -27.49 7.18
N GLY A 242 -20.90 -27.32 6.39
CA GLY A 242 -22.10 -26.59 6.76
C GLY A 242 -21.86 -25.08 6.88
N VAL A 243 -20.88 -24.54 6.16
CA VAL A 243 -20.67 -23.09 6.07
C VAL A 243 -21.38 -22.59 4.81
N GLU A 244 -22.41 -21.78 4.99
CA GLU A 244 -23.21 -21.24 3.89
C GLU A 244 -22.39 -20.26 3.05
N PRO A 245 -22.27 -20.49 1.71
CA PRO A 245 -21.61 -19.56 0.81
C PRO A 245 -22.33 -18.22 0.71
N ASP A 246 -21.57 -17.14 0.62
CA ASP A 246 -22.07 -15.79 0.39
C ASP A 246 -21.71 -15.28 -1.01
N VAL A 247 -22.11 -14.04 -1.32
CA VAL A 247 -21.81 -13.40 -2.61
C VAL A 247 -20.29 -13.37 -2.89
N VAL A 248 -19.45 -13.25 -1.86
CA VAL A 248 -17.98 -13.21 -2.01
C VAL A 248 -17.44 -14.59 -2.39
N SER A 249 -17.96 -15.64 -1.76
CA SER A 249 -17.62 -17.04 -2.04
C SER A 249 -17.92 -17.38 -3.50
N TYR A 250 -19.12 -17.03 -3.96
CA TYR A 250 -19.55 -17.25 -5.34
C TYR A 250 -18.81 -16.38 -6.36
N ASN A 251 -18.56 -15.10 -6.05
CA ASN A 251 -17.77 -14.22 -6.88
C ASN A 251 -16.37 -14.77 -7.16
N CYS A 252 -15.80 -15.49 -6.19
CA CYS A 252 -14.54 -16.16 -6.39
C CYS A 252 -14.64 -17.29 -7.44
N LEU A 253 -15.65 -18.15 -7.36
CA LEU A 253 -15.84 -19.21 -8.36
C LEU A 253 -16.05 -18.64 -9.76
N VAL A 254 -16.89 -17.60 -9.88
CA VAL A 254 -17.12 -16.89 -11.14
C VAL A 254 -15.81 -16.34 -11.71
N ASP A 255 -15.03 -15.62 -10.91
CA ASP A 255 -13.74 -15.05 -11.33
C ASP A 255 -12.74 -16.14 -11.80
N VAL A 256 -12.67 -17.27 -11.08
CA VAL A 256 -11.78 -18.39 -11.44
C VAL A 256 -12.22 -19.04 -12.75
N TYR A 257 -13.50 -19.38 -12.92
CA TYR A 257 -14.00 -19.94 -14.18
C TYR A 257 -13.81 -18.99 -15.35
N CYS A 258 -14.05 -17.68 -15.17
CA CYS A 258 -13.79 -16.67 -16.19
C CYS A 258 -12.31 -16.63 -16.59
N LYS A 259 -11.37 -16.68 -15.63
CA LYS A 259 -9.92 -16.69 -15.89
C LYS A 259 -9.45 -17.99 -16.55
N SER A 260 -10.08 -19.11 -16.23
CA SER A 260 -9.85 -20.41 -16.87
C SER A 260 -10.50 -20.54 -18.25
N ARG A 261 -11.14 -19.47 -18.76
CA ARG A 261 -11.88 -19.43 -20.03
C ARG A 261 -13.10 -20.38 -20.07
N GLU A 262 -13.63 -20.76 -18.92
CA GLU A 262 -14.80 -21.63 -18.75
C GLU A 262 -16.07 -20.80 -18.50
N ILE A 263 -16.38 -19.86 -19.41
CA ILE A 263 -17.45 -18.87 -19.22
C ILE A 263 -18.83 -19.51 -18.98
N GLU A 264 -19.12 -20.64 -19.62
CA GLU A 264 -20.38 -21.36 -19.45
C GLU A 264 -20.56 -21.89 -18.02
N LYS A 265 -19.48 -22.32 -17.37
CA LYS A 265 -19.52 -22.71 -15.94
C LYS A 265 -19.73 -21.48 -15.05
N ALA A 266 -19.08 -20.37 -15.37
CA ALA A 266 -19.26 -19.12 -14.64
C ALA A 266 -20.73 -18.65 -14.69
N LEU A 267 -21.40 -18.73 -15.84
CA LEU A 267 -22.82 -18.38 -15.97
C LEU A 267 -23.72 -19.33 -15.15
N LYS A 268 -23.46 -20.64 -15.17
CA LYS A 268 -24.18 -21.60 -14.32
C LYS A 268 -24.03 -21.31 -12.82
N VAL A 269 -22.86 -20.81 -12.39
CA VAL A 269 -22.68 -20.37 -11.00
C VAL A 269 -23.55 -19.16 -10.70
N VAL A 270 -23.68 -18.20 -11.62
CA VAL A 270 -24.57 -17.04 -11.45
C VAL A 270 -26.04 -17.45 -11.37
N ASP A 271 -26.46 -18.41 -12.19
CA ASP A 271 -27.83 -18.97 -12.11
C ASP A 271 -28.05 -19.67 -10.77
N LYS A 272 -27.08 -20.47 -10.32
CA LYS A 272 -27.12 -21.10 -8.98
C LYS A 272 -27.22 -20.08 -7.85
N MET A 273 -26.49 -18.96 -7.92
CA MET A 273 -26.60 -17.87 -6.92
C MET A 273 -28.04 -17.37 -6.84
N ARG A 274 -28.70 -17.14 -7.99
CA ARG A 274 -30.08 -16.66 -8.05
C ARG A 274 -31.06 -17.68 -7.49
N ASP A 275 -30.88 -18.96 -7.82
CA ASP A 275 -31.71 -20.06 -7.31
C ASP A 275 -31.62 -20.20 -5.78
N GLU A 276 -30.45 -19.91 -5.21
CA GLU A 276 -30.20 -19.89 -3.76
C GLU A 276 -30.61 -18.55 -3.09
N GLY A 277 -31.21 -17.61 -3.84
CA GLY A 277 -31.64 -16.31 -3.31
C GLY A 277 -30.51 -15.32 -3.04
N ILE A 278 -29.30 -15.60 -3.53
CA ILE A 278 -28.12 -14.72 -3.41
C ILE A 278 -28.07 -13.82 -4.64
N SER A 279 -28.33 -12.52 -4.46
CA SER A 279 -28.30 -11.57 -5.57
C SER A 279 -26.87 -11.34 -6.08
N PRO A 280 -26.58 -11.58 -7.37
CA PRO A 280 -25.32 -11.19 -8.00
C PRO A 280 -25.08 -9.69 -7.87
N ASP A 281 -23.82 -9.28 -7.67
CA ASP A 281 -23.44 -7.88 -7.51
C ASP A 281 -22.61 -7.36 -8.71
N VAL A 282 -22.18 -6.09 -8.61
CA VAL A 282 -21.33 -5.46 -9.64
C VAL A 282 -20.03 -6.24 -9.85
N ILE A 283 -19.49 -6.90 -8.82
CA ILE A 283 -18.27 -7.70 -8.92
C ILE A 283 -18.55 -8.97 -9.72
N THR A 284 -19.69 -9.63 -9.51
CA THR A 284 -20.12 -10.80 -10.29
C THR A 284 -20.17 -10.48 -11.78
N TYR A 285 -20.93 -9.44 -12.16
CA TYR A 285 -21.11 -9.07 -13.55
C TYR A 285 -19.84 -8.52 -14.21
N THR A 286 -19.02 -7.76 -13.47
CA THR A 286 -17.71 -7.31 -13.99
C THR A 286 -16.77 -8.48 -14.27
N SER A 287 -16.86 -9.55 -13.48
CA SER A 287 -16.07 -10.77 -13.68
C SER A 287 -16.52 -11.52 -14.93
N ILE A 288 -17.84 -11.69 -15.12
CA ILE A 288 -18.46 -12.25 -16.33
C ILE A 288 -18.08 -11.44 -17.58
N ILE A 289 -18.17 -10.11 -17.52
CA ILE A 289 -17.73 -9.20 -18.59
C ILE A 289 -16.26 -9.47 -18.94
N GLY A 290 -15.38 -9.57 -17.93
CA GLY A 290 -13.98 -9.93 -18.15
C GLY A 290 -13.80 -11.30 -18.79
N GLY A 291 -14.59 -12.28 -18.36
CA GLY A 291 -14.60 -13.65 -18.91
C GLY A 291 -15.00 -13.70 -20.38
N PHE A 292 -16.05 -12.99 -20.80
CA PHE A 292 -16.42 -12.86 -22.21
C PHE A 292 -15.29 -12.24 -23.05
N GLY A 293 -14.54 -11.30 -22.48
CA GLY A 293 -13.33 -10.75 -23.11
C GLY A 293 -12.26 -11.79 -23.37
N LEU A 294 -11.96 -12.63 -22.37
CA LEU A 294 -10.99 -13.71 -22.49
C LEU A 294 -11.45 -14.82 -23.46
N ALA A 295 -12.76 -15.01 -23.60
CA ALA A 295 -13.38 -15.88 -24.58
C ALA A 295 -13.43 -15.26 -26.00
N GLY A 296 -12.97 -14.03 -26.18
CA GLY A 296 -12.99 -13.35 -27.48
C GLY A 296 -14.38 -12.89 -27.94
N GLN A 297 -15.33 -12.70 -27.01
CA GLN A 297 -16.73 -12.36 -27.28
C GLN A 297 -17.08 -10.97 -26.71
N PRO A 298 -16.48 -9.87 -27.22
CA PRO A 298 -16.66 -8.53 -26.65
C PRO A 298 -18.08 -7.98 -26.81
N ASP A 299 -18.83 -8.41 -27.84
CA ASP A 299 -20.24 -8.01 -28.01
C ASP A 299 -21.12 -8.55 -26.88
N LYS A 300 -20.96 -9.82 -26.50
CA LYS A 300 -21.66 -10.38 -25.31
C LYS A 300 -21.28 -9.65 -24.02
N ALA A 301 -20.02 -9.22 -23.90
CA ALA A 301 -19.58 -8.42 -22.77
C ALA A 301 -20.29 -7.05 -22.71
N ARG A 302 -20.50 -6.41 -23.87
CA ARG A 302 -21.28 -5.18 -23.99
C ARG A 302 -22.76 -5.40 -23.67
N ASP A 303 -23.33 -6.52 -24.12
CA ASP A 303 -24.74 -6.83 -23.89
C ASP A 303 -24.98 -7.09 -22.38
N MET A 304 -24.10 -7.85 -21.73
CA MET A 304 -24.09 -8.01 -20.27
C MET A 304 -24.02 -6.68 -19.51
N LEU A 305 -23.20 -5.71 -19.97
CA LEU A 305 -23.12 -4.37 -19.39
C LEU A 305 -24.46 -3.61 -19.47
N LYS A 306 -25.24 -3.81 -20.53
CA LYS A 306 -26.57 -3.19 -20.69
C LYS A 306 -27.59 -3.84 -19.75
N GLU A 307 -27.56 -5.17 -19.68
CA GLU A 307 -28.46 -5.98 -18.86
C GLU A 307 -28.23 -5.80 -17.35
N MET A 308 -27.06 -5.32 -16.90
CA MET A 308 -26.79 -5.05 -15.48
C MET A 308 -27.92 -4.27 -14.78
N LYS A 309 -28.51 -3.28 -15.48
CA LYS A 309 -29.60 -2.46 -14.94
C LYS A 309 -30.87 -3.28 -14.67
N GLU A 310 -31.16 -4.24 -15.54
CA GLU A 310 -32.32 -5.13 -15.42
C GLU A 310 -32.14 -6.08 -14.22
N TYR A 311 -30.88 -6.38 -13.88
CA TYR A 311 -30.52 -7.12 -12.67
C TYR A 311 -30.37 -6.25 -11.41
N GLY A 312 -30.84 -5.00 -11.43
CA GLY A 312 -30.79 -4.09 -10.27
C GLY A 312 -29.40 -3.54 -9.94
N CYS A 313 -28.42 -3.71 -10.84
CA CYS A 313 -27.05 -3.24 -10.69
C CYS A 313 -26.75 -2.12 -11.69
N TYR A 314 -26.17 -1.00 -11.23
CA TYR A 314 -25.77 0.07 -12.14
C TYR A 314 -24.29 -0.13 -12.56
N PRO A 315 -23.98 -0.13 -13.87
CA PRO A 315 -22.60 -0.16 -14.32
C PRO A 315 -21.81 1.04 -13.79
N ASP A 316 -20.67 0.75 -13.16
CA ASP A 316 -19.71 1.77 -12.72
C ASP A 316 -18.58 1.96 -13.74
N VAL A 317 -17.63 2.83 -13.41
CA VAL A 317 -16.43 3.07 -14.24
C VAL A 317 -15.61 1.78 -14.42
N ALA A 318 -15.62 0.85 -13.47
CA ALA A 318 -14.87 -0.39 -13.56
C ALA A 318 -15.51 -1.38 -14.57
N ALA A 319 -16.84 -1.50 -14.56
CA ALA A 319 -17.61 -2.32 -15.49
C ALA A 319 -17.44 -1.82 -16.93
N TYR A 320 -17.55 -0.51 -17.16
CA TYR A 320 -17.27 0.11 -18.47
C TYR A 320 -15.84 -0.15 -18.93
N ASN A 321 -14.86 0.05 -18.05
CA ASN A 321 -13.46 -0.25 -18.34
C ASN A 321 -13.20 -1.71 -18.67
N ALA A 322 -13.99 -2.64 -18.11
CA ALA A 322 -13.87 -4.05 -18.44
C ALA A 322 -14.32 -4.33 -19.89
N VAL A 323 -15.44 -3.75 -20.33
CA VAL A 323 -15.89 -3.89 -21.73
C VAL A 323 -14.96 -3.18 -22.71
N ILE A 324 -14.54 -1.94 -22.41
CA ILE A 324 -13.58 -1.19 -23.24
C ILE A 324 -12.29 -2.01 -23.43
N ARG A 325 -11.77 -2.60 -22.33
CA ARG A 325 -10.60 -3.48 -22.39
C ARG A 325 -10.81 -4.65 -23.34
N ASN A 326 -11.99 -5.27 -23.34
CA ASN A 326 -12.29 -6.39 -24.22
C ASN A 326 -12.23 -5.98 -25.69
N PHE A 327 -12.86 -4.85 -26.06
CA PHE A 327 -12.78 -4.31 -27.43
C PHE A 327 -11.34 -3.92 -27.82
N CYS A 328 -10.57 -3.36 -26.90
CA CYS A 328 -9.15 -3.07 -27.09
C CYS A 328 -8.33 -4.34 -27.38
N ILE A 329 -8.56 -5.44 -26.64
CA ILE A 329 -7.88 -6.73 -26.84
C ILE A 329 -8.26 -7.33 -28.19
N THR A 330 -9.51 -7.24 -28.61
CA THR A 330 -9.98 -7.71 -29.93
C THR A 330 -9.70 -6.72 -31.06
N LYS A 331 -8.87 -5.68 -30.84
CA LYS A 331 -8.48 -4.64 -31.82
C LYS A 331 -9.64 -3.85 -32.44
N ARG A 332 -10.81 -3.84 -31.80
CA ARG A 332 -12.00 -3.09 -32.22
C ARG A 332 -12.04 -1.73 -31.52
N LEU A 333 -11.06 -0.87 -31.84
CA LEU A 333 -10.88 0.40 -31.14
C LEU A 333 -12.06 1.38 -31.35
N GLY A 334 -12.75 1.34 -32.49
CA GLY A 334 -13.93 2.18 -32.73
C GLY A 334 -15.05 1.92 -31.70
N ASP A 335 -15.37 0.64 -31.46
CA ASP A 335 -16.34 0.25 -30.42
C ASP A 335 -15.88 0.62 -29.02
N ALA A 336 -14.57 0.53 -28.75
CA ALA A 336 -13.99 0.96 -27.50
C ALA A 336 -14.16 2.48 -27.26
N TYR A 337 -13.95 3.31 -28.29
CA TYR A 337 -14.20 4.76 -28.21
C TYR A 337 -15.68 5.08 -28.03
N ASN A 338 -16.57 4.43 -28.79
CA ASN A 338 -18.01 4.59 -28.64
C ASN A 338 -18.47 4.30 -27.20
N LEU A 339 -17.87 3.32 -26.53
CA LEU A 339 -18.16 3.03 -25.12
C LEU A 339 -17.56 4.05 -24.15
N MET A 340 -16.39 4.61 -24.44
CA MET A 340 -15.80 5.71 -23.66
C MET A 340 -16.67 6.97 -23.75
N ASP A 341 -17.22 7.26 -24.93
CA ASP A 341 -18.12 8.39 -25.13
C ASP A 341 -19.46 8.12 -24.42
N ALA A 342 -20.03 6.93 -24.60
CA ALA A 342 -21.28 6.55 -23.95
C ALA A 342 -21.21 6.48 -22.41
N MET A 343 -20.03 6.27 -21.81
CA MET A 343 -19.90 6.40 -20.35
C MET A 343 -19.90 7.87 -19.91
N ALA A 344 -19.26 8.75 -20.67
CA ALA A 344 -19.27 10.19 -20.40
C ALA A 344 -20.68 10.78 -20.51
N ASP A 345 -21.46 10.36 -21.52
CA ASP A 345 -22.86 10.78 -21.71
C ASP A 345 -23.76 10.37 -20.53
N LYS A 346 -23.42 9.28 -19.84
CA LYS A 346 -24.14 8.82 -18.63
C LYS A 346 -23.62 9.45 -17.34
N GLY A 347 -22.74 10.45 -17.42
CA GLY A 347 -22.16 11.14 -16.27
C GLY A 347 -21.02 10.37 -15.59
N LEU A 348 -20.53 9.28 -16.17
CA LEU A 348 -19.36 8.54 -15.67
C LEU A 348 -18.11 9.11 -16.32
N ILE A 349 -17.28 9.80 -15.52
CA ILE A 349 -16.07 10.47 -16.02
C ILE A 349 -14.98 9.43 -16.36
N PRO A 350 -14.48 9.37 -17.60
CA PRO A 350 -13.32 8.55 -17.96
C PRO A 350 -12.11 8.96 -17.10
N ASN A 351 -11.53 7.99 -16.40
CA ASN A 351 -10.37 8.20 -15.56
C ASN A 351 -9.07 7.75 -16.26
N ALA A 352 -7.92 8.01 -15.65
CA ALA A 352 -6.62 7.59 -16.20
C ALA A 352 -6.52 6.08 -16.51
N THR A 353 -7.24 5.21 -15.79
CA THR A 353 -7.26 3.77 -16.12
C THR A 353 -8.01 3.47 -17.42
N THR A 354 -8.98 4.30 -17.79
CA THR A 354 -9.75 4.21 -19.05
C THR A 354 -8.84 4.53 -20.24
N TYR A 355 -8.17 5.69 -20.24
CA TYR A 355 -7.23 6.08 -21.30
C TYR A 355 -6.04 5.11 -21.41
N ASN A 356 -5.57 4.56 -20.29
CA ASN A 356 -4.48 3.57 -20.31
C ASN A 356 -4.78 2.30 -21.09
N LEU A 357 -6.06 1.94 -21.27
CA LEU A 357 -6.46 0.80 -22.10
C LEU A 357 -6.06 1.02 -23.56
N PHE A 358 -6.26 2.25 -24.05
CA PHE A 358 -5.91 2.66 -25.41
C PHE A 358 -4.43 2.97 -25.56
N PHE A 359 -3.80 3.66 -24.59
CA PHE A 359 -2.34 3.87 -24.62
C PHE A 359 -1.57 2.57 -24.68
N ARG A 360 -2.04 1.53 -23.98
CA ARG A 360 -1.46 0.19 -24.09
C ARG A 360 -1.56 -0.33 -25.53
N CYS A 361 -2.73 -0.23 -26.17
CA CYS A 361 -2.90 -0.65 -27.57
C CYS A 361 -1.96 0.12 -28.50
N TYR A 362 -1.91 1.45 -28.40
CA TYR A 362 -1.06 2.28 -29.24
C TYR A 362 0.43 2.07 -29.01
N TYR A 363 0.83 1.78 -27.77
CA TYR A 363 2.21 1.43 -27.45
C TYR A 363 2.64 0.11 -28.14
N TRP A 364 1.77 -0.90 -28.15
CA TRP A 364 2.07 -2.18 -28.80
C TRP A 364 1.93 -2.14 -30.32
N SER A 365 1.04 -1.31 -30.86
CA SER A 365 0.94 -1.07 -32.31
C SER A 365 1.95 -0.04 -32.82
N ASN A 366 2.74 0.58 -31.93
CA ASN A 366 3.70 1.64 -32.23
C ASN A 366 3.05 2.84 -32.97
N ASP A 367 1.83 3.21 -32.58
CA ASP A 367 1.05 4.30 -33.18
C ASP A 367 1.21 5.58 -32.35
N LEU A 368 2.22 6.38 -32.69
CA LEU A 368 2.55 7.63 -31.99
C LEU A 368 1.44 8.68 -32.12
N GLN A 369 0.91 8.87 -33.33
CA GLN A 369 -0.03 9.96 -33.62
C GLN A 369 -1.31 9.80 -32.80
N ARG A 370 -1.95 8.63 -32.87
CA ARG A 370 -3.19 8.39 -32.11
C ARG A 370 -2.97 8.39 -30.60
N SER A 371 -1.80 7.95 -30.15
CA SER A 371 -1.42 8.06 -28.74
C SER A 371 -1.33 9.52 -28.30
N TRP A 372 -0.75 10.40 -29.11
CA TRP A 372 -0.67 11.82 -28.79
C TRP A 372 -2.02 12.53 -28.86
N ASP A 373 -2.84 12.22 -29.87
CA ASP A 373 -4.20 12.76 -29.98
C ASP A 373 -5.04 12.36 -28.76
N LEU A 374 -4.90 11.11 -28.30
CA LEU A 374 -5.54 10.64 -27.08
C LEU A 374 -5.05 11.36 -25.82
N TYR A 375 -3.75 11.66 -25.73
CA TYR A 375 -3.20 12.48 -24.65
C TYR A 375 -3.82 13.88 -24.65
N GLY A 376 -3.91 14.52 -25.82
CA GLY A 376 -4.58 15.82 -25.96
C GLY A 376 -6.05 15.77 -25.53
N ARG A 377 -6.78 14.73 -25.93
CA ARG A 377 -8.15 14.49 -25.47
C ARG A 377 -8.23 14.30 -23.95
N MET A 378 -7.36 13.47 -23.38
CA MET A 378 -7.30 13.22 -21.93
C MET A 378 -7.11 14.51 -21.13
N MET A 379 -6.23 15.40 -21.60
CA MET A 379 -5.99 16.70 -20.97
C MET A 379 -7.18 17.66 -21.14
N LYS A 380 -7.83 17.66 -22.31
CA LYS A 380 -9.04 18.46 -22.58
C LYS A 380 -10.21 18.03 -21.69
N ASP A 381 -10.35 16.74 -21.45
CA ASP A 381 -11.37 16.15 -20.58
C ASP A 381 -11.07 16.39 -19.08
N GLY A 382 -9.99 17.10 -18.75
CA GLY A 382 -9.58 17.42 -17.38
C GLY A 382 -9.01 16.23 -16.60
N CYS A 383 -8.69 15.13 -17.27
CA CYS A 383 -8.17 13.93 -16.65
C CYS A 383 -6.64 13.94 -16.59
N LEU A 384 -6.05 14.02 -15.39
CA LEU A 384 -4.59 14.01 -15.26
C LEU A 384 -4.00 12.60 -15.49
N PRO A 385 -2.93 12.46 -16.30
CA PRO A 385 -2.24 11.20 -16.50
C PRO A 385 -1.68 10.62 -15.20
N ASN A 386 -1.73 9.29 -15.08
CA ASN A 386 -1.00 8.61 -14.01
C ASN A 386 0.38 8.16 -14.50
N THR A 387 1.20 7.65 -13.58
CA THR A 387 2.55 7.17 -13.92
C THR A 387 2.55 6.18 -15.09
N GLN A 388 1.57 5.26 -15.19
CA GLN A 388 1.52 4.30 -16.28
C GLN A 388 1.20 4.98 -17.63
N SER A 389 0.31 5.96 -17.64
CA SER A 389 0.02 6.80 -18.82
C SER A 389 1.30 7.46 -19.34
N CYS A 390 2.02 8.14 -18.45
CA CYS A 390 3.28 8.80 -18.78
C CYS A 390 4.33 7.80 -19.29
N MET A 391 4.43 6.62 -18.67
CA MET A 391 5.37 5.58 -19.09
C MET A 391 5.08 5.03 -20.49
N PHE A 392 3.81 4.87 -20.89
CA PHE A 392 3.47 4.47 -22.25
C PHE A 392 3.89 5.54 -23.26
N LEU A 393 3.60 6.82 -22.96
CA LEU A 393 3.93 7.95 -23.83
C LEU A 393 5.43 8.16 -23.98
N ILE A 394 6.17 8.29 -22.86
CA ILE A 394 7.62 8.56 -22.90
C ILE A 394 8.42 7.45 -23.58
N ARG A 395 8.02 6.18 -23.39
CA ARG A 395 8.66 5.05 -24.08
C ARG A 395 8.33 5.04 -25.57
N LEU A 396 7.13 5.48 -25.96
CA LEU A 396 6.76 5.61 -27.37
C LEU A 396 7.51 6.78 -28.03
N PHE A 397 7.62 7.93 -27.35
CA PHE A 397 8.45 9.04 -27.82
C PHE A 397 9.90 8.64 -27.99
N ARG A 398 10.43 7.82 -27.07
CA ARG A 398 11.79 7.28 -27.20
C ARG A 398 11.96 6.40 -28.44
N ARG A 399 11.00 5.53 -28.75
CA ARG A 399 11.05 4.68 -29.97
C ARG A 399 11.02 5.49 -31.27
N HIS A 400 10.43 6.67 -31.24
CA HIS A 400 10.31 7.57 -32.40
C HIS A 400 11.26 8.77 -32.34
N GLU A 401 12.16 8.83 -31.35
CA GLU A 401 13.12 9.92 -31.14
C GLU A 401 12.45 11.32 -31.10
N LYS A 402 11.27 11.41 -30.46
CA LYS A 402 10.49 12.66 -30.36
C LYS A 402 10.72 13.37 -29.03
N ALA A 403 11.91 13.97 -28.86
CA ALA A 403 12.25 14.72 -27.66
C ALA A 403 11.31 15.91 -27.38
N GLU A 404 10.80 16.59 -28.42
CA GLU A 404 9.90 17.74 -28.23
C GLU A 404 8.60 17.35 -27.50
N MET A 405 7.96 16.27 -27.94
CA MET A 405 6.75 15.74 -27.32
C MET A 405 7.02 15.25 -25.89
N ALA A 406 8.19 14.64 -25.67
CA ALA A 406 8.65 14.23 -24.35
C ALA A 406 8.83 15.41 -23.39
N MET A 407 9.36 16.53 -23.87
CA MET A 407 9.51 17.76 -23.09
C MET A 407 8.16 18.42 -22.77
N VAL A 408 7.20 18.41 -23.71
CA VAL A 408 5.83 18.89 -23.43
C VAL A 408 5.19 18.08 -22.31
N LEU A 409 5.24 16.75 -22.40
CA LEU A 409 4.73 15.87 -21.34
C LEU A 409 5.40 16.13 -19.99
N TRP A 410 6.72 16.34 -19.98
CA TRP A 410 7.47 16.62 -18.76
C TRP A 410 7.08 17.96 -18.12
N ASN A 411 6.96 19.02 -18.92
CA ASN A 411 6.54 20.32 -18.42
C ASN A 411 5.12 20.25 -17.85
N ASP A 412 4.20 19.58 -18.55
CA ASP A 412 2.84 19.32 -18.04
C ASP A 412 2.88 18.59 -16.69
N MET A 413 3.75 17.57 -16.54
CA MET A 413 3.92 16.84 -15.27
C MET A 413 4.38 17.75 -14.14
N VAL A 414 5.36 18.62 -14.39
CA VAL A 414 5.94 19.53 -13.38
C VAL A 414 4.98 20.64 -12.99
N GLU A 415 4.26 21.22 -13.96
CA GLU A 415 3.30 22.31 -13.74
C GLU A 415 2.04 21.83 -13.02
N LYS A 416 1.46 20.72 -13.48
CA LYS A 416 0.18 20.19 -12.96
C LYS A 416 0.34 19.17 -11.84
N GLY A 417 1.58 18.74 -11.56
CA GLY A 417 1.90 17.91 -10.41
C GLY A 417 1.41 16.46 -10.49
N PHE A 418 1.64 15.77 -11.62
CA PHE A 418 1.19 14.37 -11.80
C PHE A 418 2.32 13.42 -12.22
N GLY A 419 2.02 12.11 -12.15
CA GLY A 419 2.96 11.05 -12.52
C GLY A 419 4.08 10.83 -11.48
N SER A 420 4.99 9.89 -11.78
CA SER A 420 6.18 9.67 -10.96
C SER A 420 7.37 10.31 -11.68
N TYR A 421 7.90 11.40 -11.13
CA TYR A 421 9.05 12.09 -11.69
C TYR A 421 10.24 11.14 -11.86
N ILE A 422 10.54 10.33 -10.85
CA ILE A 422 11.66 9.38 -10.85
C ILE A 422 11.56 8.38 -12.01
N LEU A 423 10.41 7.74 -12.19
CA LEU A 423 10.27 6.69 -13.21
C LEU A 423 10.26 7.26 -14.63
N VAL A 424 9.64 8.43 -14.82
CA VAL A 424 9.55 9.08 -16.13
C VAL A 424 10.87 9.73 -16.51
N SER A 425 11.57 10.36 -15.55
CA SER A 425 12.86 11.00 -15.78
C SER A 425 13.91 10.02 -16.25
N ASP A 426 13.92 8.79 -15.71
CA ASP A 426 14.89 7.78 -16.12
C ASP A 426 14.84 7.53 -17.63
N VAL A 427 13.63 7.38 -18.20
CA VAL A 427 13.44 7.16 -19.64
C VAL A 427 13.60 8.45 -20.45
N LEU A 428 13.18 9.59 -19.90
CA LEU A 428 13.33 10.90 -20.55
C LEU A 428 14.81 11.26 -20.71
N PHE A 429 15.61 11.11 -19.66
CA PHE A 429 17.03 11.38 -19.71
C PHE A 429 17.74 10.48 -20.71
N ASP A 430 17.40 9.19 -20.75
CA ASP A 430 17.93 8.30 -21.78
C ASP A 430 17.64 8.82 -23.19
N LEU A 431 16.40 9.25 -23.47
CA LEU A 431 16.03 9.84 -24.76
C LEU A 431 16.79 11.14 -25.07
N LEU A 432 16.84 12.08 -24.12
CA LEU A 432 17.51 13.37 -24.33
C LEU A 432 19.02 13.19 -24.53
N CYS A 433 19.64 12.29 -23.77
CA CYS A 433 21.04 11.91 -23.92
C CYS A 433 21.31 11.23 -25.26
N ASP A 434 20.47 10.28 -25.68
CA ASP A 434 20.58 9.61 -26.98
C ASP A 434 20.51 10.64 -28.14
N MET A 435 19.75 11.74 -27.95
CA MET A 435 19.61 12.83 -28.92
C MET A 435 20.60 14.00 -28.74
N GLY A 436 21.53 13.93 -27.77
CA GLY A 436 22.49 15.01 -27.49
C GLY A 436 21.90 16.29 -26.88
N LYS A 437 20.65 16.24 -26.42
CA LYS A 437 19.90 17.37 -25.82
C LYS A 437 20.23 17.55 -24.34
N LEU A 438 21.49 17.90 -24.07
CA LEU A 438 22.03 17.99 -22.70
C LEU A 438 21.48 19.18 -21.91
N ASP A 439 21.16 20.29 -22.58
CA ASP A 439 20.54 21.48 -21.96
C ASP A 439 19.16 21.14 -21.38
N GLU A 440 18.32 20.46 -22.17
CA GLU A 440 17.01 20.02 -21.71
C GLU A 440 17.12 18.97 -20.58
N ALA A 441 18.12 18.10 -20.64
CA ALA A 441 18.37 17.10 -19.60
C ALA A 441 18.79 17.76 -18.26
N GLU A 442 19.66 18.78 -18.31
CA GLU A 442 20.04 19.57 -17.14
C GLU A 442 18.82 20.27 -16.53
N LYS A 443 18.00 20.93 -17.35
CA LYS A 443 16.78 21.61 -16.91
C LYS A 443 15.82 20.64 -16.21
N CYS A 444 15.57 19.47 -16.79
CA CYS A 444 14.69 18.47 -16.20
C CYS A 444 15.23 17.96 -14.85
N PHE A 445 16.55 17.79 -14.74
CA PHE A 445 17.20 17.38 -13.49
C PHE A 445 17.00 18.41 -12.38
N LEU A 446 17.26 19.69 -12.67
CA LEU A 446 17.09 20.77 -11.69
C LEU A 446 15.64 20.87 -11.22
N GLN A 447 14.66 20.77 -12.13
CA GLN A 447 13.24 20.75 -11.78
C GLN A 447 12.86 19.60 -10.83
N MET A 448 13.48 18.42 -10.96
CA MET A 448 13.25 17.32 -10.00
C MET A 448 13.77 17.64 -8.60
N VAL A 449 14.98 18.21 -8.53
CA VAL A 449 15.64 18.58 -7.28
C VAL A 449 14.84 19.66 -6.57
N GLU A 450 14.39 20.70 -7.28
CA GLU A 450 13.52 21.77 -6.74
C GLU A 450 12.22 21.22 -6.15
N LYS A 451 11.66 20.16 -6.73
CA LYS A 451 10.46 19.47 -6.20
C LYS A 451 10.79 18.47 -5.08
N GLY A 452 12.03 18.42 -4.61
CA GLY A 452 12.49 17.52 -3.53
C GLY A 452 12.55 16.04 -3.93
N GLN A 453 12.52 15.73 -5.22
CA GLN A 453 12.59 14.36 -5.73
C GLN A 453 14.03 14.01 -6.07
N LYS A 454 14.56 12.97 -5.44
CA LYS A 454 15.92 12.50 -5.71
C LYS A 454 15.96 11.75 -7.06
N PRO A 455 16.75 12.23 -8.06
CA PRO A 455 16.94 11.51 -9.30
C PRO A 455 17.67 10.17 -9.09
N SER A 456 17.49 9.22 -10.01
CA SER A 456 18.16 7.93 -9.91
C SER A 456 19.68 8.07 -10.10
N ASN A 457 20.45 7.26 -9.36
CA ASN A 457 21.91 7.25 -9.48
C ASN A 457 22.37 6.80 -10.88
N VAL A 458 21.56 6.01 -11.58
CA VAL A 458 21.87 5.50 -12.93
C VAL A 458 21.79 6.64 -13.94
N SER A 459 20.67 7.37 -13.96
CA SER A 459 20.50 8.49 -14.87
C SER A 459 21.48 9.62 -14.58
N PHE A 460 21.80 9.88 -13.31
CA PHE A 460 22.81 10.88 -12.94
C PHE A 460 24.21 10.52 -13.47
N LYS A 461 24.65 9.27 -13.30
CA LYS A 461 25.94 8.82 -13.85
C LYS A 461 26.02 9.01 -15.36
N ARG A 462 24.93 8.70 -16.07
CA ARG A 462 24.87 8.82 -17.53
C ARG A 462 24.94 10.27 -18.00
N ILE A 463 24.13 11.15 -17.41
CA ILE A 463 24.15 12.59 -17.70
C ILE A 463 25.54 13.17 -17.41
N LYS A 464 26.14 12.77 -16.29
CA LYS A 464 27.49 13.19 -15.89
C LYS A 464 28.53 12.84 -16.96
N VAL A 465 28.61 11.58 -17.38
CA VAL A 465 29.58 11.14 -18.40
C VAL A 465 29.42 11.91 -19.72
N LEU A 466 28.18 12.14 -20.16
CA LEU A 466 27.93 12.88 -21.41
C LEU A 466 28.25 14.37 -21.30
N MET A 467 28.04 14.98 -20.13
CA MET A 467 28.44 16.36 -19.88
C MET A 467 29.96 16.53 -19.78
N GLU A 468 30.69 15.54 -19.25
CA GLU A 468 32.16 15.50 -19.28
C GLU A 468 32.67 15.44 -20.72
N LEU A 469 32.10 14.56 -21.55
CA LEU A 469 32.45 14.45 -22.97
C LEU A 469 32.11 15.72 -23.76
N ALA A 470 31.08 16.45 -23.36
CA ALA A 470 30.68 17.73 -23.96
C ALA A 470 31.42 18.96 -23.38
N ASN A 471 32.44 18.76 -22.52
CA ASN A 471 33.22 19.82 -21.88
C ASN A 471 32.40 20.82 -21.04
N ARG A 472 31.25 20.41 -20.50
CA ARG A 472 30.36 21.27 -19.68
C ARG A 472 30.64 21.14 -18.19
N GLN A 473 31.82 21.59 -17.78
CA GLN A 473 32.33 21.47 -16.39
C GLN A 473 31.45 22.21 -15.35
N ASP A 474 30.94 23.40 -15.69
CA ASP A 474 30.17 24.23 -14.74
C ASP A 474 28.79 23.63 -14.40
N ALA A 475 28.05 23.16 -15.43
CA ALA A 475 26.79 22.45 -15.27
C ALA A 475 26.96 21.17 -14.44
N LEU A 476 28.02 20.42 -14.72
CA LEU A 476 28.34 19.18 -14.02
C LEU A 476 28.66 19.40 -12.53
N LYS A 477 29.35 20.50 -12.21
CA LYS A 477 29.63 20.89 -10.83
C LYS A 477 28.32 21.20 -10.09
N ASN A 478 27.45 22.01 -10.67
CA ASN A 478 26.14 22.35 -10.08
C ASN A 478 25.28 21.09 -9.82
N LEU A 479 25.15 20.20 -10.81
CA LEU A 479 24.38 18.96 -10.65
C LEU A 479 24.98 18.02 -9.59
N SER A 480 26.31 17.94 -9.51
CA SER A 480 27.02 17.14 -8.52
C SER A 480 26.82 17.68 -7.10
N ASP A 481 26.84 19.00 -6.92
CA ASP A 481 26.58 19.65 -5.64
C ASP A 481 25.13 19.40 -5.18
N GLN A 482 24.16 19.50 -6.09
CA GLN A 482 22.74 19.19 -5.79
C GLN A 482 22.53 17.72 -5.41
N MET A 483 23.20 16.78 -6.07
CA MET A 483 23.19 15.36 -5.68
C MET A 483 23.87 15.12 -4.33
N ALA A 484 24.97 15.83 -4.05
CA ALA A 484 25.68 15.76 -2.78
C ALA A 484 24.84 16.29 -1.61
N LEU A 485 23.89 17.21 -1.83
CA LEU A 485 22.92 17.64 -0.81
C LEU A 485 22.00 16.49 -0.36
N PHE A 486 21.56 15.62 -1.27
CA PHE A 486 20.83 14.39 -0.89
C PHE A 486 21.74 13.36 -0.21
N GLY A 487 22.99 13.26 -0.66
CA GLY A 487 24.02 12.40 -0.05
C GLY A 487 24.43 12.86 1.35
N SER A 488 24.43 14.16 1.62
CA SER A 488 24.73 14.77 2.92
C SER A 488 23.50 14.87 3.83
N ALA A 489 22.28 14.79 3.32
CA ALA A 489 21.09 14.54 4.15
C ALA A 489 21.08 13.09 4.68
N ILE A 490 21.55 12.12 3.87
CA ILE A 490 21.74 10.72 4.28
C ILE A 490 23.00 10.59 5.14
N ARG A 491 24.12 11.22 4.77
CA ARG A 491 25.31 11.28 5.61
C ARG A 491 25.11 12.11 6.86
N ARG A 492 24.26 13.12 6.97
CA ARG A 492 23.94 13.76 8.27
C ARG A 492 23.12 12.84 9.17
N GLN A 493 22.45 11.82 8.63
CA GLN A 493 21.88 10.73 9.42
C GLN A 493 22.96 9.70 9.81
N GLU A 494 23.95 9.43 8.96
CA GLU A 494 25.06 8.49 9.24
C GLU A 494 26.28 9.11 9.97
N THR A 495 26.53 10.41 9.89
CA THR A 495 27.67 11.11 10.53
C THR A 495 27.33 11.54 11.94
N VAL A 496 26.04 11.69 12.28
CA VAL A 496 25.63 11.65 13.69
C VAL A 496 25.87 10.26 14.29
N GLU A 497 25.89 9.19 13.49
CA GLU A 497 26.28 7.84 13.93
C GLU A 497 27.81 7.60 13.95
N ILE A 498 28.61 8.37 13.19
CA ILE A 498 30.07 8.16 13.09
C ILE A 498 30.85 9.15 13.98
N ASP A 499 30.37 10.37 14.23
CA ASP A 499 31.05 11.31 15.16
C ASP A 499 30.98 10.84 16.64
N ILE A 500 30.19 9.80 16.95
CA ILE A 500 30.18 9.13 18.27
C ILE A 500 31.27 8.04 18.36
N LEU A 501 31.86 7.61 17.24
CA LEU A 501 32.86 6.54 17.18
C LEU A 501 34.32 7.03 17.11
N SER A 502 34.55 8.34 17.14
CA SER A 502 35.89 8.94 17.06
C SER A 502 36.19 9.94 18.18
N ASP A 503 35.69 9.70 19.39
CA ASP A 503 36.25 10.34 20.60
C ASP A 503 37.46 9.52 21.09
N PRO A 504 38.71 10.06 21.08
CA PRO A 504 39.93 9.30 21.33
C PRO A 504 40.17 8.90 22.80
N HIS A 505 39.19 9.08 23.69
CA HIS A 505 39.39 8.88 25.13
C HIS A 505 38.99 7.51 25.70
N LEU A 506 38.78 6.49 24.86
CA LEU A 506 38.60 5.11 25.33
C LEU A 506 39.62 4.18 24.65
N CYS A 507 40.81 4.13 25.27
CA CYS A 507 41.69 2.97 25.26
C CYS A 507 41.10 1.89 26.17
#